data_AF-A0A4U8VVQ1-F1
#
_entry.id   AF-A0A4U8VVQ1-F1
#
_cell.length_a   1.000
_cell.length_b   1.000
_cell.length_c   1.000
_cell.angle_alpha   90.00
_cell.angle_beta   90.00
_cell.angle_gamma   90.00
#
_symmetry.space_group_name_H-M   'P 1'
#
loop_
_entity.id
_entity.type
_entity.pdbx_description
1 polymer ?
#
loop_
_entity_poly.entity_id
_entity_poly.type
_entity_poly.pdbx_seq_one_letter_code
_entity_poly.pdbx_strand_id
1 'polypeptide(L)'
;MTVVLFGSLLAVFGLEILPWLLLQAVIGAALLETVNYVEHYGLLRRRRPNGRFERCSPRDSWNSDRLVTNIFLFHLQRHSDHHANPGRRYQTLRSSSESPQLPAGYATMILLAAVPPLWRRVMDPRVLAHYDGDVTRANIEPRKRERILAAHGVGTGNR
;
A
#
# COMPACT_ATOMS: atom_id res chain seq x y z
N MET A 1 24.60 7.82 8.89
CA MET A 1 23.92 7.14 10.02
C MET A 1 23.98 5.62 9.89
N THR A 2 23.46 5.01 8.81
CA THR A 2 23.39 3.54 8.65
C THR A 2 24.75 2.83 8.71
N VAL A 3 25.74 3.30 7.94
CA VAL A 3 27.10 2.70 7.94
C VAL A 3 27.75 2.78 9.32
N VAL A 4 27.59 3.91 10.01
CA VAL A 4 28.11 4.11 11.37
C VAL A 4 27.43 3.15 12.35
N LEU A 5 26.09 3.05 12.32
CA LEU A 5 25.34 2.15 13.19
C LEU A 5 25.75 0.68 12.99
N PHE A 6 25.73 0.20 11.75
CA PHE A 6 26.05 -1.20 11.44
C PHE A 6 27.53 -1.51 11.66
N GLY A 7 28.42 -0.56 11.34
CA GLY A 7 29.85 -0.67 11.63
C GLY A 7 30.15 -0.73 13.12
N SER A 8 29.48 0.10 13.94
CA SER A 8 29.60 0.05 15.40
C SER A 8 29.09 -1.27 15.99
N LEU A 9 27.96 -1.78 15.50
CA LEU A 9 27.42 -3.07 15.94
C LEU A 9 28.38 -4.23 15.61
N LEU A 10 28.96 -4.23 14.41
CA LEU A 10 29.99 -5.20 14.02
C LEU A 10 31.26 -5.08 14.86
N ALA A 11 31.69 -3.85 15.18
CA ALA A 11 32.89 -3.61 15.99
C ALA A 11 32.72 -4.08 17.44
N VAL A 12 31.52 -3.92 18.01
CA VAL A 12 31.23 -4.28 19.42
C VAL A 12 30.90 -5.76 19.59
N PHE A 13 30.12 -6.35 18.66
CA PHE A 13 29.59 -7.71 18.80
C PHE A 13 30.25 -8.72 17.85
N GLY A 14 31.23 -8.29 17.05
CA GLY A 14 31.93 -9.15 16.09
C GLY A 14 31.06 -9.58 14.90
N LEU A 15 31.55 -10.54 14.12
CA LEU A 15 30.85 -11.05 12.94
C LEU A 15 29.62 -11.91 13.30
N GLU A 16 29.51 -12.38 14.55
CA GLU A 16 28.40 -13.20 15.04
C GLU A 16 27.04 -12.47 14.97
N ILE A 17 27.04 -11.14 14.96
CA ILE A 17 25.81 -10.35 14.83
C ILE A 17 25.28 -10.30 13.38
N LEU A 18 26.09 -10.67 12.37
CA LEU A 18 25.71 -10.54 10.96
C LEU A 18 24.42 -11.30 10.59
N PRO A 19 24.22 -12.57 10.99
CA PRO A 19 22.98 -13.28 10.68
C PRO A 19 21.74 -12.57 11.24
N TRP A 20 21.85 -11.96 12.43
CA TRP A 20 20.78 -11.22 13.06
C TRP A 20 20.48 -9.89 12.35
N LEU A 21 21.51 -9.17 11.93
CA LEU A 21 21.35 -7.94 11.13
C LEU A 21 20.72 -8.24 9.77
N LEU A 22 21.14 -9.32 9.12
CA LEU A 22 20.55 -9.77 7.85
C LEU A 22 19.10 -10.19 8.03
N LEU A 23 18.80 -10.98 9.06
CA LEU A 23 17.44 -11.39 9.38
C LEU A 23 16.54 -10.18 9.65
N GLN A 24 17.00 -9.23 10.46
CA GLN A 24 16.29 -7.99 10.74
C GLN A 24 16.04 -7.19 9.45
N ALA A 25 17.05 -7.05 8.58
CA ALA A 25 16.91 -6.33 7.33
C ALA A 25 15.88 -6.99 6.40
N VAL A 26 15.90 -8.32 6.29
CA VAL A 26 14.91 -9.08 5.51
C VAL A 26 13.50 -8.88 6.07
N ILE A 27 13.32 -9.01 7.39
CA ILE A 27 12.02 -8.79 8.04
C ILE A 27 11.54 -7.35 7.83
N GLY A 28 12.43 -6.37 8.02
CA GLY A 28 12.11 -4.95 7.84
C GLY A 28 11.71 -4.61 6.40
N ALA A 29 12.46 -5.12 5.42
CA ALA A 29 12.13 -4.95 4.01
C ALA A 29 10.81 -5.64 3.65
N ALA A 30 10.60 -6.89 4.09
CA ALA A 30 9.36 -7.62 3.83
C ALA A 30 8.15 -6.92 4.44
N LEU A 31 8.27 -6.39 5.66
CA LEU A 31 7.20 -5.65 6.31
C LEU A 31 6.89 -4.35 5.57
N LEU A 32 7.92 -3.59 5.18
CA LEU A 32 7.76 -2.35 4.41
C LEU A 32 7.05 -2.62 3.08
N GLU A 33 7.50 -3.62 2.32
CA GLU A 33 6.89 -4.00 1.05
C GLU A 33 5.46 -4.51 1.23
N THR A 34 5.17 -5.22 2.32
CA THR A 34 3.81 -5.66 2.62
C THR A 34 2.89 -4.49 2.93
N VAL A 35 3.37 -3.51 3.69
CA VAL A 35 2.62 -2.28 3.99
C VAL A 35 2.37 -1.48 2.70
N ASN A 36 3.41 -1.28 1.87
CA ASN A 36 3.27 -0.64 0.56
C ASN A 36 2.24 -1.35 -0.32
N TYR A 37 2.27 -2.68 -0.34
CA TYR A 37 1.31 -3.50 -1.08
C TYR A 37 -0.13 -3.29 -0.57
N VAL A 38 -0.33 -3.32 0.75
CA VAL A 38 -1.64 -3.11 1.40
C VAL A 38 -2.19 -1.71 1.09
N GLU A 39 -1.34 -0.68 1.21
CA GLU A 39 -1.70 0.73 1.04
C GLU A 39 -2.03 1.12 -0.40
N HIS A 40 -1.50 0.40 -1.39
CA HIS A 40 -1.68 0.73 -2.81
C HIS A 40 -2.39 -0.37 -3.62
N TYR A 41 -2.95 -1.37 -2.96
CA TYR A 41 -3.57 -2.51 -3.63
C TYR A 41 -4.68 -2.10 -4.60
N GLY A 42 -4.52 -2.47 -5.87
CA GLY A 42 -5.52 -2.29 -6.92
C GLY A 42 -5.76 -0.84 -7.38
N LEU A 43 -5.09 0.14 -6.77
CA LEU A 43 -5.26 1.56 -7.10
C LEU A 43 -4.32 1.96 -8.23
N LEU A 44 -4.85 2.71 -9.22
CA LEU A 44 -4.10 3.20 -10.36
C LEU A 44 -4.28 4.71 -10.51
N ARG A 45 -3.15 5.43 -10.48
CA ARG A 45 -3.13 6.85 -10.78
C ARG A 45 -3.30 7.08 -12.28
N ARG A 46 -4.24 7.94 -12.67
CA ARG A 46 -4.54 8.19 -14.08
C ARG A 46 -3.38 8.91 -14.78
N ARG A 47 -3.17 8.54 -16.04
CA ARG A 47 -2.26 9.23 -16.95
C ARG A 47 -3.05 10.22 -17.80
N ARG A 48 -2.57 11.46 -17.86
CA ARG A 48 -3.16 12.54 -18.66
C ARG A 48 -2.82 12.37 -20.14
N PRO A 49 -3.57 13.00 -21.07
CA PRO A 49 -3.29 12.95 -22.50
C PRO A 49 -1.87 13.41 -22.87
N ASN A 50 -1.28 14.32 -22.08
CA ASN A 50 0.10 14.79 -22.26
C ASN A 50 1.17 13.80 -21.74
N GLY A 51 0.78 12.57 -21.40
CA GLY A 51 1.69 11.52 -20.94
C GLY A 51 2.16 11.63 -19.49
N ARG A 52 1.81 12.71 -18.76
CA ARG A 52 2.13 12.85 -17.32
C ARG A 52 1.05 12.23 -16.45
N PHE A 53 1.42 11.72 -15.29
CA PHE A 53 0.43 11.30 -14.30
C PHE A 53 -0.26 12.48 -13.63
N GLU A 54 -1.48 12.25 -13.15
CA GLU A 54 -2.15 13.16 -12.23
C GLU A 54 -1.34 13.37 -10.94
N ARG A 55 -1.63 14.46 -10.23
CA ARG A 55 -1.03 14.72 -8.93
C ARG A 55 -1.55 13.67 -7.95
N CYS A 56 -0.70 13.17 -7.05
CA CYS A 56 -1.14 12.30 -5.96
C CYS A 56 -2.24 12.97 -5.15
N SER A 57 -3.27 12.19 -4.84
CA SER A 57 -4.43 12.62 -4.08
C SER A 57 -4.85 11.51 -3.12
N PRO A 58 -5.71 11.80 -2.13
CA PRO A 58 -6.07 10.81 -1.11
C PRO A 58 -6.70 9.52 -1.65
N ARG A 59 -7.29 9.55 -2.85
CA ARG A 59 -7.86 8.37 -3.55
C ARG A 59 -6.80 7.36 -4.02
N ASP A 60 -5.54 7.77 -4.11
CA ASP A 60 -4.46 6.94 -4.67
C ASP A 60 -3.81 6.00 -3.63
N SER A 61 -4.37 5.93 -2.43
CA SER A 61 -3.91 5.06 -1.35
C SER A 61 -5.03 4.74 -0.36
N TRP A 62 -4.97 3.56 0.25
CA TRP A 62 -5.88 3.13 1.31
C TRP A 62 -5.54 3.77 2.66
N ASN A 63 -6.56 4.28 3.37
CA ASN A 63 -6.45 4.74 4.76
C ASN A 63 -6.91 3.66 5.75
N SER A 64 -6.61 3.84 7.04
CA SER A 64 -7.30 3.12 8.11
C SER A 64 -7.51 4.02 9.33
N ASP A 65 -8.77 4.34 9.63
CA ASP A 65 -9.11 5.24 10.75
C ASP A 65 -9.28 4.51 12.09
N ARG A 66 -8.58 3.38 12.30
CA ARG A 66 -8.72 2.57 13.53
C ARG A 66 -7.83 3.12 14.65
N LEU A 67 -8.45 3.54 15.75
CA LEU A 67 -7.79 4.24 16.87
C LEU A 67 -6.57 3.50 17.44
N VAL A 68 -6.70 2.21 17.75
CA VAL A 68 -5.63 1.41 18.37
C VAL A 68 -4.40 1.36 17.47
N THR A 69 -4.59 1.05 16.18
CA THR A 69 -3.47 0.97 15.24
C THR A 69 -2.89 2.36 14.93
N ASN A 70 -3.71 3.41 14.87
CA ASN A 70 -3.22 4.78 14.72
C ASN A 70 -2.34 5.23 15.89
N ILE A 71 -2.65 4.82 17.13
CA ILE A 71 -1.80 5.16 18.28
C ILE A 71 -0.48 4.39 18.22
N PHE A 72 -0.52 3.07 18.02
CA PHE A 72 0.69 2.24 18.01
C PHE A 72 1.62 2.48 16.81
N LEU A 73 1.06 2.87 15.66
CA LEU A 73 1.82 3.16 14.45
C LEU A 73 2.01 4.67 14.21
N PHE A 74 1.84 5.51 15.23
CA PHE A 74 2.05 6.96 15.11
C PHE A 74 1.30 7.62 13.93
N HIS A 75 0.05 7.23 13.72
CA HIS A 75 -0.84 7.70 12.65
C HIS A 75 -0.37 7.37 11.23
N LEU A 76 0.49 6.37 11.06
CA LEU A 76 0.89 5.85 9.75
C LEU A 76 -0.31 5.61 8.81
N GLN A 77 -1.45 5.27 9.39
CA GLN A 77 -2.66 4.94 8.65
C GLN A 77 -3.38 6.13 8.00
N ARG A 78 -2.92 7.37 8.22
CA ARG A 78 -3.34 8.58 7.48
C ARG A 78 -2.48 8.83 6.23
N HIS A 79 -1.99 7.74 5.65
CA HIS A 79 -1.10 7.67 4.50
C HIS A 79 -1.59 8.50 3.31
N SER A 80 -2.91 8.53 3.11
CA SER A 80 -3.55 9.27 2.02
C SER A 80 -3.29 10.78 2.05
N ASP A 81 -3.32 11.40 3.22
CA ASP A 81 -3.00 12.83 3.36
C ASP A 81 -1.48 13.08 3.33
N HIS A 82 -0.67 12.13 3.81
CA HIS A 82 0.79 12.22 3.69
C HIS A 82 1.22 12.24 2.21
N HIS A 83 0.67 11.36 1.38
CA HIS A 83 0.96 11.35 -0.05
C HIS A 83 0.42 12.57 -0.80
N ALA A 84 -0.74 13.08 -0.42
CA ALA A 84 -1.29 14.29 -1.02
C ALA A 84 -0.52 15.56 -0.59
N ASN A 85 -0.03 15.58 0.66
CA ASN A 85 0.60 16.71 1.33
C ASN A 85 1.86 16.30 2.11
N PRO A 86 2.96 15.92 1.43
CA PRO A 86 4.15 15.35 2.09
C PRO A 86 4.86 16.31 3.05
N GLY A 87 4.67 17.62 2.88
CA GLY A 87 5.21 18.64 3.79
C GLY A 87 4.43 18.82 5.11
N ARG A 88 3.29 18.13 5.27
CA ARG A 88 2.47 18.20 6.47
C ARG A 88 3.09 17.36 7.59
N ARG A 89 3.15 17.93 8.80
CA ARG A 89 3.68 17.21 9.98
C ARG A 89 2.76 16.04 10.34
N TYR A 90 3.35 14.91 10.72
CA TYR A 90 2.64 13.66 11.04
C TYR A 90 1.47 13.84 12.01
N GLN A 91 1.64 14.68 13.04
CA GLN A 91 0.60 14.90 14.07
C GLN A 91 -0.65 15.61 13.53
N THR A 92 -0.55 16.22 12.35
CA THR A 92 -1.60 17.04 11.74
C THR A 92 -2.22 16.42 10.49
N LEU A 93 -1.77 15.21 10.13
CA LEU A 93 -2.36 14.43 9.03
C LEU A 93 -3.86 14.26 9.27
N ARG A 94 -4.66 14.31 8.21
CA ARG A 94 -6.12 14.19 8.28
C ARG A 94 -6.61 12.95 7.55
N SER A 95 -7.78 12.47 7.92
CA SER A 95 -8.50 11.46 7.14
C SER A 95 -9.31 12.16 6.05
N SER A 96 -9.39 11.56 4.87
CA SER A 96 -10.16 12.08 3.73
C SER A 96 -11.25 11.09 3.36
N SER A 97 -12.46 11.59 3.10
CA SER A 97 -13.58 10.78 2.59
C SER A 97 -13.34 10.26 1.17
N GLU A 98 -12.40 10.86 0.42
CA GLU A 98 -12.01 10.39 -0.91
C GLU A 98 -11.08 9.16 -0.86
N SER A 99 -10.42 8.92 0.27
CA SER A 99 -9.53 7.78 0.42
C SER A 99 -10.33 6.52 0.70
N PRO A 100 -10.10 5.42 -0.04
CA PRO A 100 -10.70 4.15 0.29
C PRO A 100 -10.17 3.65 1.64
N GLN A 101 -11.01 2.96 2.43
CA GLN A 101 -10.69 2.58 3.80
C GLN A 101 -10.46 1.07 3.91
N LEU A 102 -9.37 0.68 4.58
CA LEU A 102 -9.12 -0.71 4.93
C LEU A 102 -10.20 -1.21 5.90
N PRO A 103 -10.69 -2.46 5.74
CA PRO A 103 -11.74 -2.98 6.59
C PRO A 103 -11.29 -3.23 8.05
N ALA A 104 -9.98 -3.42 8.26
CA ALA A 104 -9.37 -3.66 9.56
C ALA A 104 -8.09 -2.83 9.76
N GLY A 105 -7.47 -2.95 10.94
CA GLY A 105 -6.17 -2.34 11.24
C GLY A 105 -5.02 -3.04 10.50
N TYR A 106 -3.87 -2.38 10.40
CA TYR A 106 -2.73 -2.84 9.59
C TYR A 106 -2.24 -4.24 9.99
N ALA A 107 -2.17 -4.55 11.29
CA ALA A 107 -1.75 -5.88 11.74
C ALA A 107 -2.61 -6.98 11.14
N THR A 108 -3.94 -6.82 11.18
CA THR A 108 -4.89 -7.76 10.55
C THR A 108 -4.70 -7.79 9.03
N MET A 109 -4.57 -6.63 8.38
CA MET A 109 -4.45 -6.57 6.92
C MET A 109 -3.12 -7.17 6.42
N ILE A 110 -2.01 -7.00 7.14
CA ILE A 110 -0.72 -7.62 6.83
C ILE A 110 -0.82 -9.15 6.89
N LEU A 111 -1.42 -9.68 7.97
CA LEU A 111 -1.64 -11.13 8.09
C LEU A 111 -2.58 -11.66 7.00
N LEU A 112 -3.61 -10.87 6.64
CA LEU A 112 -4.53 -11.20 5.57
C LEU A 112 -3.82 -11.25 4.20
N ALA A 113 -2.92 -10.28 3.94
CA ALA A 113 -2.15 -10.19 2.69
C ALA A 113 -1.23 -11.41 2.48
N ALA A 114 -0.78 -12.05 3.56
CA ALA A 114 0.00 -13.28 3.50
C ALA A 114 -0.78 -14.49 2.96
N VAL A 115 -2.12 -14.40 2.84
CA VAL A 115 -2.98 -15.44 2.27
C VAL A 115 -3.71 -14.87 1.03
N PRO A 116 -3.08 -14.87 -0.16
CA PRO A 116 -3.59 -14.16 -1.34
C PRO A 116 -5.04 -14.48 -1.76
N PRO A 117 -5.52 -15.73 -1.70
CA PRO A 117 -6.92 -16.03 -2.03
C PRO A 117 -7.91 -15.36 -1.07
N LEU A 118 -7.56 -15.24 0.20
CA LEU A 118 -8.41 -14.58 1.20
C LEU A 118 -8.32 -13.05 1.07
N TRP A 119 -7.11 -12.52 0.87
CA TRP A 119 -6.88 -11.10 0.58
C TRP A 119 -7.75 -10.63 -0.60
N ARG A 120 -7.69 -11.32 -1.75
CA ARG A 120 -8.45 -10.96 -2.95
C ARG A 120 -9.96 -10.99 -2.74
N ARG A 121 -10.48 -11.99 -2.00
CA ARG A 121 -11.90 -12.06 -1.65
C ARG A 121 -12.37 -10.86 -0.83
N VAL A 122 -11.50 -10.29 0.00
CA VAL A 122 -11.82 -9.11 0.80
C VAL A 122 -11.60 -7.82 0.02
N MET A 123 -10.50 -7.71 -0.72
CA MET A 123 -10.04 -6.43 -1.28
C MET A 123 -10.53 -6.16 -2.70
N ASP A 124 -10.67 -7.17 -3.57
CA ASP A 124 -11.08 -6.96 -4.97
C ASP A 124 -12.47 -6.28 -5.07
N PRO A 125 -13.51 -6.70 -4.30
CA PRO A 125 -14.80 -6.00 -4.33
C PRO A 125 -14.71 -4.55 -3.84
N ARG A 126 -13.77 -4.24 -2.92
CA ARG A 126 -13.58 -2.90 -2.37
C ARG A 126 -12.87 -1.98 -3.34
N VAL A 127 -11.88 -2.50 -4.08
CA VAL A 127 -11.24 -1.80 -5.21
C VAL A 127 -12.30 -1.45 -6.25
N LEU A 128 -13.16 -2.42 -6.60
CA LEU A 128 -14.22 -2.21 -7.59
C LEU A 128 -15.24 -1.16 -7.12
N ALA A 129 -15.66 -1.22 -5.85
CA ALA A 129 -16.54 -0.23 -5.25
C ALA A 129 -15.93 1.18 -5.23
N HIS A 130 -14.62 1.31 -4.99
CA HIS A 130 -13.92 2.59 -5.04
C HIS A 130 -13.95 3.25 -6.43
N TYR A 131 -14.04 2.44 -7.48
CA TYR A 131 -14.16 2.92 -8.87
C TYR A 131 -15.60 2.86 -9.41
N ASP A 132 -16.61 2.81 -8.54
CA ASP A 132 -18.03 2.79 -8.92
C ASP A 132 -18.39 1.63 -9.88
N GLY A 133 -17.69 0.49 -9.76
CA GLY A 133 -17.89 -0.66 -10.64
C GLY A 133 -17.02 -0.66 -11.92
N ASP A 134 -16.30 0.43 -12.21
CA ASP A 134 -15.44 0.51 -13.39
C ASP A 134 -14.08 -0.15 -13.15
N VAL A 135 -14.01 -1.44 -13.46
CA VAL A 135 -12.79 -2.25 -13.37
C VAL A 135 -11.65 -1.75 -14.27
N THR A 136 -11.94 -0.96 -15.32
CA THR A 136 -10.91 -0.47 -16.25
C THR A 136 -9.97 0.54 -15.61
N ARG A 137 -10.41 1.16 -14.50
CA ARG A 137 -9.66 2.13 -13.71
C ARG A 137 -8.76 1.50 -12.65
N ALA A 138 -8.94 0.21 -12.36
CA ALA A 138 -8.12 -0.50 -11.39
C ALA A 138 -6.75 -0.88 -11.98
N ASN A 139 -5.75 -1.01 -11.10
CA ASN A 139 -4.46 -1.55 -11.48
C ASN A 139 -4.56 -3.08 -11.59
N ILE A 140 -4.57 -3.60 -12.81
CA ILE A 140 -4.69 -5.03 -13.09
C ILE A 140 -3.35 -5.56 -13.62
N GLU A 141 -2.92 -6.70 -13.10
CA GLU A 141 -1.74 -7.42 -13.59
C GLU A 141 -1.85 -7.63 -15.11
N PRO A 142 -0.86 -7.17 -15.93
CA PRO A 142 -0.98 -7.17 -17.39
C PRO A 142 -1.38 -8.52 -17.98
N ARG A 143 -0.83 -9.61 -17.45
CA ARG A 143 -1.11 -10.99 -17.88
C ARG A 143 -2.54 -11.45 -17.62
N LYS A 144 -3.25 -10.84 -16.67
CA LYS A 144 -4.61 -11.21 -16.28
C LYS A 144 -5.66 -10.20 -16.76
N ARG A 145 -5.22 -9.08 -17.35
CA ARG A 145 -6.08 -7.94 -17.67
C ARG A 145 -7.24 -8.32 -18.58
N GLU A 146 -6.97 -8.94 -19.72
CA GLU A 146 -8.02 -9.33 -20.68
C GLU A 146 -9.06 -10.25 -20.05
N ARG A 147 -8.61 -11.27 -19.32
CA ARG A 147 -9.50 -12.21 -18.62
C ARG A 147 -10.36 -11.52 -17.57
N ILE A 148 -9.78 -10.61 -16.78
CA ILE A 148 -10.51 -9.89 -15.73
C ILE A 148 -11.53 -8.93 -16.35
N LEU A 149 -11.14 -8.16 -17.37
CA LEU A 149 -12.05 -7.27 -18.08
C LEU A 149 -13.23 -8.03 -18.70
N ALA A 150 -12.96 -9.15 -19.37
CA ALA A 150 -13.99 -10.00 -19.94
C ALA A 150 -14.95 -10.54 -18.87
N ALA A 151 -14.44 -10.97 -17.71
CA ALA A 151 -15.26 -11.44 -16.60
C ALA A 151 -16.18 -10.36 -16.01
N HIS A 152 -15.84 -9.08 -16.20
CA HIS A 152 -16.65 -7.93 -15.80
C HIS A 152 -17.47 -7.33 -16.95
N GLY A 153 -17.61 -8.04 -18.09
CA GLY A 153 -18.41 -7.58 -19.23
C GLY A 153 -17.79 -6.41 -20.01
N VAL A 154 -16.54 -6.05 -19.73
CA VAL A 154 -15.80 -5.05 -20.51
C VAL A 154 -15.26 -5.76 -21.74
N GLY A 155 -15.99 -5.63 -22.86
CA GLY A 155 -15.56 -6.15 -24.15
C GLY A 155 -14.21 -5.56 -24.57
N THR A 156 -13.39 -6.35 -25.26
CA THR A 156 -12.16 -5.89 -25.92
C THR A 156 -12.52 -5.03 -27.14
N GLY A 157 -13.08 -3.84 -26.89
CA GLY A 157 -13.63 -2.94 -27.91
C GLY A 157 -12.70 -1.76 -28.20
N ASN A 158 -11.94 -1.91 -29.29
CA ASN A 158 -11.11 -0.94 -30.03
C ASN A 158 -9.90 -0.28 -29.35
N ARG A 159 -8.80 -0.29 -30.12
CA ARG A 159 -7.47 0.24 -29.86
C ARG A 159 -7.46 1.74 -29.63
#